data_AF-A0A6C0AJ48-F1
#
_entry.id   AF-A0A6C0AJ48-F1
#
_cell.length_a   1.000
_cell.length_b   1.000
_cell.length_c   1.000
_cell.angle_alpha   90.00
_cell.angle_beta   90.00
_cell.angle_gamma   90.00
#
_symmetry.space_group_name_H-M   'P 1'
#
loop_
_entity.id
_entity.type
_entity.pdbx_description
1 polymer ?
#
loop_
_entity_poly.entity_id
_entity_poly.type
_entity_poly.pdbx_seq_one_letter_code
_entity_poly.pdbx_strand_id
1 'polypeptide(L)'
;MGGGLFGTPLALNPKCLAFSGLLIAIYWMPPWAALRTPYDIAFKRAVTIGLAFTGYILMAWYDVWYDCNDHLKPTFLGWISAPFKPAEYQKGVEDLPPKWKKIVRWVDIVALIAALAFVGAPFLVYPSGR
;
A
#
# COMPACT_ATOMS: atom_id res chain seq x y z
N MET A 1 18.23 -6.67 -1.98
CA MET A 1 18.29 -6.43 -0.50
C MET A 1 16.88 -6.44 0.11
N GLY A 2 16.66 -7.25 1.15
CA GLY A 2 15.39 -7.38 1.87
C GLY A 2 15.40 -8.70 2.64
N GLY A 3 16.40 -8.87 3.50
CA GLY A 3 16.78 -10.14 4.12
C GLY A 3 15.83 -10.60 5.21
N GLY A 4 14.55 -10.76 4.89
CA GLY A 4 13.58 -11.46 5.74
C GLY A 4 13.54 -10.89 7.14
N LEU A 5 12.80 -9.81 7.36
CA LEU A 5 12.78 -9.11 8.66
C LEU A 5 12.59 -10.14 9.78
N PHE A 6 13.60 -10.37 10.63
CA PHE A 6 13.63 -11.38 11.70
C PHE A 6 13.60 -12.87 11.26
N GLY A 7 14.26 -13.24 10.15
CA GLY A 7 14.33 -14.64 9.69
C GLY A 7 13.05 -15.12 9.01
N THR A 8 12.24 -14.19 8.51
CA THR A 8 10.94 -14.45 7.91
C THR A 8 11.04 -14.49 6.39
N PRO A 9 10.19 -15.22 5.66
CA PRO A 9 10.20 -15.23 4.19
C PRO A 9 9.66 -13.91 3.58
N LEU A 10 9.29 -12.94 4.42
CA LEU A 10 8.71 -11.66 4.01
C LEU A 10 9.79 -10.59 3.95
N ALA A 11 9.91 -9.94 2.79
CA ALA A 11 10.84 -8.84 2.61
C ALA A 11 10.17 -7.50 2.94
N LEU A 12 10.89 -6.61 3.64
CA LEU A 12 10.57 -5.19 3.60
C LEU A 12 11.01 -4.66 2.22
N ASN A 13 10.21 -3.80 1.59
CA ASN A 13 10.53 -3.21 0.30
C ASN A 13 10.78 -1.70 0.43
N PRO A 14 12.03 -1.27 0.70
CA PRO A 14 12.38 0.14 0.87
C PRO A 14 12.12 0.98 -0.38
N LYS A 15 12.39 0.46 -1.59
CA LYS A 15 12.21 1.21 -2.85
C LYS A 15 10.74 1.58 -3.07
N CYS A 16 9.82 0.66 -2.80
CA CYS A 16 8.40 0.97 -2.90
C CYS A 16 7.95 1.98 -1.83
N LEU A 17 8.43 1.84 -0.59
CA LEU A 17 8.08 2.78 0.49
C LEU A 17 8.60 4.19 0.21
N ALA A 18 9.82 4.29 -0.34
CA ALA A 18 10.41 5.57 -0.73
C ALA A 18 9.62 6.21 -1.90
N PHE A 19 9.29 5.44 -2.93
CA PHE A 19 8.57 5.95 -4.10
C PHE A 19 7.11 6.35 -3.75
N SER A 20 6.40 5.50 -3.01
CA SER A 20 5.04 5.82 -2.56
C SER A 20 5.04 7.02 -1.60
N GLY A 21 6.02 7.09 -0.69
CA GLY A 21 6.22 8.23 0.19
C GLY A 21 6.47 9.52 -0.57
N LEU A 22 7.25 9.48 -1.65
CA LEU A 22 7.49 10.63 -2.52
C LEU A 22 6.21 11.08 -3.23
N LEU A 23 5.41 10.16 -3.79
CA LEU A 23 4.13 10.49 -4.42
C LEU A 23 3.16 11.14 -3.42
N ILE A 24 3.09 10.60 -2.20
CA ILE A 24 2.30 11.19 -1.12
C ILE A 24 2.84 12.58 -0.78
N ALA A 25 4.15 12.73 -0.60
CA ALA A 25 4.75 14.02 -0.25
C ALA A 25 4.44 15.09 -1.31
N ILE A 26 4.54 14.75 -2.60
CA ILE A 26 4.20 15.66 -3.70
C ILE A 26 2.70 16.01 -3.70
N TYR A 27 1.84 15.00 -3.54
CA TYR A 27 0.39 15.23 -3.45
C TYR A 27 0.00 16.10 -2.25
N TRP A 28 0.80 16.03 -1.19
CA TRP A 28 0.78 16.90 -0.03
C TRP A 28 1.86 18.00 -0.11
N MET A 29 2.17 18.61 -1.28
CA MET A 29 2.75 19.97 -1.44
C MET A 29 1.76 21.11 -1.86
N PRO A 30 1.77 22.31 -1.22
CA PRO A 30 0.81 23.40 -1.51
C PRO A 30 0.87 23.88 -2.98
N PRO A 31 -0.17 24.54 -3.53
CA PRO A 31 -1.39 25.04 -2.90
C PRO A 31 -2.60 24.13 -3.15
N TRP A 32 -3.30 23.73 -2.10
CA TRP A 32 -4.55 22.96 -2.22
C TRP A 32 -5.76 23.87 -2.16
N ALA A 33 -6.80 23.45 -2.89
CA ALA A 33 -8.16 23.91 -2.66
C ALA A 33 -8.51 23.78 -1.16
N ALA A 34 -9.19 24.78 -0.61
CA ALA A 34 -9.63 24.76 0.77
C ALA A 34 -10.51 23.52 1.01
N LEU A 35 -10.04 22.59 1.84
CA LEU A 35 -10.79 21.43 2.30
C LEU A 35 -11.93 21.94 3.18
N ARG A 36 -13.14 22.10 2.61
CA ARG A 36 -14.27 22.76 3.28
C ARG A 36 -15.29 21.78 3.80
N THR A 37 -15.42 20.63 3.14
CA THR A 37 -16.42 19.61 3.47
C THR A 37 -15.77 18.30 3.93
N PRO A 38 -16.46 17.46 4.72
CA PRO A 38 -15.99 16.12 5.05
C PRO A 38 -15.71 15.27 3.80
N TYR A 39 -16.45 15.53 2.71
CA TYR A 39 -16.21 14.90 1.41
C TYR A 39 -14.86 15.28 0.81
N ASP A 40 -14.46 16.55 0.84
CA ASP A 40 -13.15 16.98 0.31
C ASP A 40 -12.01 16.31 1.08
N ILE A 41 -12.15 16.21 2.41
CA ILE A 41 -11.16 15.57 3.29
C ILE A 41 -11.10 14.07 3.01
N ALA A 42 -12.24 13.40 2.93
CA ALA A 42 -12.32 11.97 2.64
C ALA A 42 -11.74 11.65 1.25
N PHE A 43 -12.08 12.43 0.23
CA PHE A 43 -11.54 12.31 -1.11
C PHE A 43 -10.01 12.48 -1.10
N LYS A 44 -9.49 13.52 -0.44
CA LYS A 44 -8.05 13.76 -0.35
C LYS A 44 -7.31 12.57 0.29
N ARG A 45 -7.87 12.01 1.36
CA ARG A 45 -7.33 10.82 2.04
C ARG A 45 -7.40 9.56 1.17
N ALA A 46 -8.50 9.35 0.46
CA ALA A 46 -8.68 8.22 -0.45
C ALA A 46 -7.65 8.26 -1.59
N VAL A 47 -7.43 9.43 -2.21
CA VAL A 47 -6.40 9.62 -3.23
C VAL A 47 -5.00 9.36 -2.68
N THR A 48 -4.73 9.74 -1.43
CA THR A 48 -3.44 9.47 -0.77
C THR A 48 -3.17 7.96 -0.68
N ILE A 49 -4.16 7.18 -0.23
CA ILE A 49 -4.06 5.71 -0.15
C ILE A 49 -3.92 5.12 -1.56
N GLY A 50 -4.68 5.63 -2.53
CA GLY A 50 -4.59 5.22 -3.92
C GLY A 50 -3.20 5.42 -4.49
N LEU A 51 -2.61 6.61 -4.34
CA LEU A 51 -1.24 6.91 -4.77
C LEU A 51 -0.22 5.99 -4.11
N ALA A 52 -0.38 5.73 -2.81
CA ALA A 52 0.49 4.83 -2.08
C ALA A 52 0.45 3.41 -2.67
N PHE A 53 -0.76 2.90 -2.90
CA PHE A 53 -1.00 1.55 -3.42
C PHE A 53 -0.56 1.41 -4.88
N THR A 54 -0.85 2.40 -5.73
CA THR A 54 -0.42 2.45 -7.12
C THR A 54 1.10 2.52 -7.23
N GLY A 55 1.77 3.42 -6.50
CA GLY A 55 3.24 3.48 -6.50
C GLY A 55 3.87 2.18 -6.02
N TYR A 56 3.25 1.53 -5.04
CA TYR A 56 3.67 0.23 -4.52
C TYR A 56 3.55 -0.91 -5.56
N ILE A 57 2.49 -0.92 -6.38
CA ILE A 57 2.29 -1.89 -7.48
C ILE A 57 3.22 -1.60 -8.66
N LEU A 58 3.31 -0.33 -9.08
CA LEU A 58 4.11 0.06 -10.25
C LEU A 58 5.59 -0.31 -10.09
N MET A 59 6.13 -0.18 -8.88
CA MET A 59 7.51 -0.59 -8.60
C MET A 59 7.71 -2.11 -8.68
N ALA A 60 6.67 -2.93 -8.50
CA ALA A 60 6.76 -4.37 -8.75
C ALA A 60 6.83 -4.68 -10.25
N TRP A 61 6.09 -3.92 -11.06
CA TRP A 61 6.14 -4.02 -12.52
C TRP A 61 7.43 -3.48 -13.12
N TYR A 62 7.96 -2.39 -12.54
CA TYR A 62 9.25 -1.82 -12.91
C TYR A 62 10.36 -2.88 -12.86
N ASP A 63 10.38 -3.72 -11.82
CA ASP A 63 11.38 -4.78 -11.70
C ASP A 63 11.35 -5.77 -12.87
N VAL A 64 10.16 -6.07 -13.39
CA VAL A 64 9.98 -7.00 -14.51
C VAL A 64 10.25 -6.32 -15.84
N TRP A 65 9.80 -5.08 -16.03
CA TRP A 65 10.00 -4.35 -17.29
C TRP A 65 11.46 -4.03 -17.57
N TYR A 66 12.27 -3.83 -16.53
CA TYR A 66 13.69 -3.50 -16.65
C TYR A 66 14.61 -4.66 -16.30
N ASP A 67 14.07 -5.89 -16.20
CA ASP A 67 14.82 -7.12 -15.91
C ASP A 67 15.81 -6.95 -14.74
N CYS A 68 15.31 -6.36 -13.66
CA CYS A 68 16.13 -6.06 -12.49
C CYS A 68 16.50 -7.35 -11.77
N ASN A 69 17.80 -7.61 -11.56
CA ASN A 69 18.30 -8.76 -10.78
C ASN A 69 17.63 -8.96 -9.39
N ASP A 70 17.13 -7.87 -8.79
CA ASP A 70 16.53 -7.85 -7.46
C ASP A 70 15.01 -7.58 -7.54
N HIS A 71 14.25 -8.62 -7.92
CA HIS A 71 12.79 -8.57 -7.99
C HIS A 71 12.12 -8.48 -6.61
N LEU A 72 10.93 -7.88 -6.60
CA LEU A 72 10.12 -7.79 -5.40
C LEU A 72 9.70 -9.17 -4.88
N LYS A 73 10.12 -9.48 -3.65
CA LYS A 73 9.68 -10.66 -2.88
C LYS A 73 8.35 -10.43 -2.15
N PRO A 74 7.66 -11.50 -1.71
CA PRO A 74 6.42 -11.39 -0.93
C PRO A 74 6.58 -10.48 0.31
N THR A 75 5.54 -9.69 0.59
CA THR A 75 5.55 -8.69 1.69
C THR A 75 4.26 -8.70 2.50
N PHE A 76 4.20 -7.88 3.56
CA PHE A 76 3.07 -7.74 4.50
C PHE A 76 1.78 -7.11 3.93
N LEU A 77 1.71 -6.82 2.62
CA LEU A 77 0.47 -6.43 1.92
C LEU A 77 0.23 -7.32 0.69
N GLY A 78 0.74 -8.55 0.76
CA GLY A 78 0.81 -9.44 -0.37
C GLY A 78 -0.54 -9.96 -0.82
N TRP A 79 -1.51 -10.15 0.09
CA TRP A 79 -2.79 -10.76 -0.28
C TRP A 79 -3.67 -9.80 -1.09
N ILE A 80 -3.74 -8.52 -0.73
CA ILE A 80 -4.52 -7.49 -1.44
C ILE A 80 -3.82 -7.06 -2.73
N SER A 81 -2.48 -6.94 -2.70
CA SER A 81 -1.73 -6.41 -3.84
C SER A 81 -1.29 -7.48 -4.86
N ALA A 82 -1.25 -8.77 -4.50
CA ALA A 82 -0.80 -9.83 -5.40
C ALA A 82 -1.52 -9.87 -6.74
N PRO A 83 -2.87 -9.77 -6.81
CA PRO A 83 -3.59 -9.86 -8.09
C PRO A 83 -3.19 -8.76 -9.10
N PHE A 84 -2.68 -7.64 -8.61
CA PHE A 84 -2.28 -6.49 -9.43
C PHE A 84 -0.78 -6.47 -9.76
N LYS A 85 -0.03 -7.43 -9.24
CA LYS A 85 1.43 -7.56 -9.41
C LYS A 85 1.77 -8.67 -10.42
N PRO A 86 3.03 -8.73 -10.90
CA PRO A 86 3.47 -9.73 -11.87
C PRO A 86 3.29 -11.18 -11.38
N ALA A 87 3.17 -12.12 -12.32
CA ALA A 87 2.92 -13.54 -12.02
C ALA A 87 3.99 -14.18 -11.11
N GLU A 88 5.25 -13.76 -11.21
CA GLU A 88 6.34 -14.24 -10.35
C GLU A 88 6.12 -13.89 -8.88
N TYR A 89 5.62 -12.68 -8.60
CA TYR A 89 5.25 -12.26 -7.26
C TYR A 89 4.07 -13.07 -6.73
N GLN A 90 3.07 -13.33 -7.59
CA GLN A 90 1.88 -14.12 -7.22
C GLN A 90 2.28 -15.53 -6.78
N LYS A 91 3.14 -16.21 -7.56
CA LYS A 91 3.70 -17.52 -7.21
C LYS A 91 4.44 -17.47 -5.89
N GLY A 92 5.29 -16.46 -5.67
CA GLY A 92 5.98 -16.28 -4.39
C GLY A 92 5.04 -16.14 -3.18
N VAL A 93 3.87 -15.52 -3.35
CA VAL A 93 2.84 -15.42 -2.30
C VAL A 93 2.10 -16.75 -2.12
N GLU A 94 1.87 -17.50 -3.20
CA GLU A 94 1.29 -18.84 -3.16
C GLU A 94 2.22 -19.89 -2.56
N ASP A 95 3.53 -19.72 -2.69
CA ASP A 95 4.53 -20.66 -2.13
C ASP A 95 4.86 -20.36 -0.66
N LEU A 96 4.29 -19.31 -0.08
CA LEU A 96 4.49 -18.99 1.34
C LEU A 96 3.97 -20.12 2.26
N PRO A 97 4.69 -20.45 3.35
CA PRO A 97 4.19 -21.38 4.35
C PRO A 97 2.83 -20.93 4.91
N PRO A 98 1.91 -21.86 5.24
CA PRO A 98 0.54 -21.53 5.66
C PRO A 98 0.48 -20.61 6.89
N LYS A 99 1.48 -20.70 7.78
CA LYS A 99 1.65 -19.78 8.91
C LYS A 99 1.78 -18.32 8.44
N TRP A 100 2.61 -18.08 7.44
CA TRP A 100 2.87 -16.74 6.90
C TRP A 100 1.71 -16.21 6.06
N LYS A 101 1.06 -17.06 5.26
CA LYS A 101 -0.17 -16.69 4.53
C LYS A 101 -1.25 -16.17 5.49
N LYS A 102 -1.43 -16.82 6.64
CA LYS A 102 -2.40 -16.38 7.66
C LYS A 102 -2.01 -15.03 8.26
N ILE A 103 -0.72 -14.81 8.56
CA ILE A 103 -0.23 -13.54 9.08
C ILE A 103 -0.43 -12.42 8.05
N VAL A 104 -0.01 -12.62 6.80
CA VAL A 104 -0.20 -11.64 5.72
C VAL A 104 -1.68 -11.30 5.58
N ARG A 105 -2.56 -12.31 5.49
CA ARG A 105 -4.01 -12.06 5.41
C ARG A 105 -4.55 -11.23 6.58
N TRP A 106 -4.10 -11.49 7.80
CA TRP A 106 -4.50 -10.69 8.97
C TRP A 106 -4.00 -9.26 8.90
N VAL A 107 -2.73 -9.05 8.53
CA VAL A 107 -2.15 -7.71 8.36
C VAL A 107 -2.90 -6.94 7.28
N ASP A 108 -3.18 -7.58 6.15
CA ASP A 108 -3.96 -7.01 5.05
C ASP A 108 -5.38 -6.61 5.49
N ILE A 109 -6.09 -7.45 6.26
CA ILE A 109 -7.42 -7.11 6.79
C ILE A 109 -7.35 -5.91 7.73
N VAL A 110 -6.38 -5.90 8.66
CA VAL A 110 -6.19 -4.77 9.59
C VAL A 110 -5.87 -3.49 8.82
N ALA A 111 -5.02 -3.58 7.79
CA ALA A 111 -4.68 -2.45 6.94
C ALA A 111 -5.90 -1.91 6.17
N LEU A 112 -6.77 -2.78 5.66
CA LEU A 112 -8.02 -2.35 5.01
C LEU A 112 -8.97 -1.65 5.98
N ILE A 113 -9.17 -2.21 7.17
CA ILE A 113 -10.02 -1.59 8.20
C ILE A 113 -9.45 -0.23 8.60
N ALA A 114 -8.12 -0.13 8.79
CA ALA A 114 -7.45 1.13 9.09
C ALA A 114 -7.60 2.15 7.95
N ALA A 115 -7.48 1.72 6.69
CA ALA A 115 -7.66 2.57 5.52
C ALA A 115 -9.10 3.10 5.43
N LEU A 116 -10.10 2.23 5.61
CA LEU A 116 -11.52 2.61 5.62
C LEU A 116 -11.82 3.57 6.78
N ALA A 117 -11.31 3.30 7.98
CA ALA A 117 -11.45 4.19 9.12
C ALA A 117 -10.79 5.55 8.86
N PHE A 118 -9.60 5.58 8.28
CA PHE A 118 -8.88 6.82 7.96
C PHE A 118 -9.65 7.70 6.96
N VAL A 119 -10.21 7.09 5.91
CA VAL A 119 -11.03 7.77 4.90
C VAL A 119 -12.39 8.19 5.46
N GLY A 120 -13.01 7.34 6.28
CA GLY A 120 -14.35 7.54 6.83
C GLY A 120 -14.42 8.44 8.07
N ALA A 121 -13.32 8.59 8.81
CA ALA A 121 -13.26 9.41 10.04
C ALA A 121 -13.81 10.84 9.90
N PRO A 122 -13.61 11.58 8.78
CA PRO A 122 -14.18 12.90 8.62
C PRO A 122 -15.70 12.94 8.75
N PHE A 123 -16.42 11.90 8.32
CA PHE A 123 -17.89 11.83 8.44
C PHE A 123 -18.39 11.57 9.86
N LEU A 124 -17.53 11.04 10.73
CA LEU A 124 -17.83 10.81 12.14
C LEU A 124 -17.47 12.04 12.99
N VAL A 125 -16.46 12.80 12.57
CA VAL A 125 -15.89 13.92 13.33
C VAL A 125 -16.48 15.27 12.93
N TYR A 126 -16.80 15.46 11.64
CA TYR A 126 -17.39 16.69 11.13
C TYR A 126 -18.87 16.44 10.81
N PRO A 127 -19.81 16.87 11.68
CA PRO A 127 -21.23 16.72 11.39
C PRO A 127 -21.58 17.49 10.12
N SER A 128 -22.26 16.82 9.20
CA SER A 128 -22.81 17.40 7.98
C SER A 128 -24.01 18.29 8.34
N GLY A 129 -23.77 19.46 8.92
CA GLY A 129 -24.84 20.38 9.30
C GLY A 129 -24.46 21.39 10.39
N ARG A 130 -23.70 22.41 10.01
CA ARG A 130 -23.91 23.81 10.44
C ARG A 130 -23.58 24.73 9.29
#